data_AF-A0A4Q3J4I5-F1
#
_entry.id   AF-A0A4Q3J4I5-F1
#
_cell.length_a   1.000
_cell.length_b   1.000
_cell.length_c   1.000
_cell.angle_alpha   90.00
_cell.angle_beta   90.00
_cell.angle_gamma   90.00
#
_symmetry.space_group_name_H-M   'P 1'
#
loop_
_entity.id
_entity.type
_entity.pdbx_description
1 polymer ?
#
loop_
_entity_poly.entity_id
_entity_poly.type
_entity_poly.pdbx_seq_one_letter_code
_entity_poly.pdbx_strand_id
1 'polypeptide(L)'
;MDPLAELKQTFFQECEELLGALEQKLQALDEGSTDSEDVNAAFRAIHSIKGGAGAFGCTELVGFAHVFEAALDHLRSGRVALADAPFTLFLRCSDAVADLVAAARNDEVAPVRPDLLAALEQVGQAKAAAPTAPAAPPAAPAAPASDGPLGIAALGNLLAMGDAKMGAPAAAAPAAANDGWDDDEPVVAGPARRPGHDVRIKITPEADLFRRVIEPRVAIGILPAEEIVSVACDLSHVPPLETLDVTDCHMRFTVMMP
;
A
#
# COMPACT_ATOMS: atom_id res chain seq x y z
N MET A 1 -22.61 -10.77 13.96
CA MET A 1 -22.09 -9.92 12.87
C MET A 1 -20.75 -10.49 12.44
N ASP A 2 -20.33 -10.24 11.21
CA ASP A 2 -18.96 -10.48 10.78
C ASP A 2 -18.12 -9.24 11.13
N PRO A 3 -17.09 -9.33 12.01
CA PRO A 3 -16.27 -8.17 12.39
C PRO A 3 -15.56 -7.52 11.19
N LEU A 4 -15.25 -8.28 10.15
CA LEU A 4 -14.61 -7.74 8.94
C LEU A 4 -15.60 -6.87 8.14
N ALA A 5 -16.88 -7.24 8.12
CA ALA A 5 -17.93 -6.47 7.45
C ALA A 5 -18.23 -5.15 8.18
N GLU A 6 -18.25 -5.14 9.51
CA GLU A 6 -18.37 -3.91 10.32
C GLU A 6 -17.20 -2.95 10.05
N LEU A 7 -15.98 -3.50 9.97
CA LEU A 7 -14.78 -2.73 9.63
C LEU A 7 -14.82 -2.18 8.20
N LYS A 8 -15.20 -2.98 7.20
CA LYS A 8 -15.36 -2.55 5.79
C LYS A 8 -16.39 -1.41 5.69
N GLN A 9 -17.51 -1.48 6.44
CA GLN A 9 -18.50 -0.39 6.49
C GLN A 9 -17.93 0.90 7.10
N THR A 10 -17.19 0.79 8.20
CA THR A 10 -16.61 1.96 8.88
C THR A 10 -15.54 2.62 8.00
N PHE A 11 -14.75 1.83 7.25
CA PHE A 11 -13.80 2.35 6.26
C PHE A 11 -14.47 3.18 5.16
N PHE A 12 -15.61 2.73 4.60
CA PHE A 12 -16.33 3.53 3.62
C PHE A 12 -16.95 4.79 4.22
N GLN A 13 -17.35 4.77 5.50
CA GLN A 13 -17.80 5.98 6.19
C GLN A 13 -16.66 6.99 6.39
N GLU A 14 -15.46 6.53 6.78
CA GLU A 14 -14.26 7.36 6.84
C GLU A 14 -13.90 7.93 5.46
N CYS A 15 -14.07 7.16 4.37
CA CYS A 15 -13.83 7.65 3.00
C CYS A 15 -14.77 8.81 2.61
N GLU A 16 -16.06 8.74 2.98
CA GLU A 16 -17.02 9.82 2.72
C GLU A 16 -16.65 11.12 3.45
N GLU A 17 -16.21 11.02 4.71
CA GLU A 17 -15.73 12.16 5.50
C GLU A 17 -14.44 12.76 4.91
N LEU A 18 -13.48 11.90 4.51
CA LEU A 18 -12.23 12.31 3.87
C LEU A 18 -12.45 12.94 2.50
N LEU A 19 -13.43 12.46 1.72
CA LEU A 19 -13.81 13.05 0.42
C LEU A 19 -14.45 14.43 0.60
N GLY A 20 -15.37 14.59 1.55
CA GLY A 20 -15.95 15.90 1.86
C GLY A 20 -14.90 16.91 2.37
N ALA A 21 -13.91 16.45 3.15
CA ALA A 21 -12.78 17.27 3.55
C ALA A 21 -11.85 17.62 2.37
N LEU A 22 -11.57 16.67 1.49
CA LEU A 22 -10.76 16.86 0.28
C LEU A 22 -11.38 17.92 -0.64
N GLU A 23 -12.67 17.78 -0.97
CA GLU A 23 -13.40 18.71 -1.83
C GLU A 23 -13.32 20.14 -1.30
N GLN A 24 -13.60 20.35 -0.01
CA GLN A 24 -13.49 21.66 0.65
C GLN A 24 -12.08 22.29 0.51
N LYS A 25 -11.03 21.47 0.58
CA LYS A 25 -9.64 21.94 0.44
C LYS A 25 -9.26 22.26 -1.00
N LEU A 26 -9.70 21.44 -1.96
CA LEU A 26 -9.50 21.71 -3.38
C LEU A 26 -10.28 22.95 -3.84
N GLN A 27 -11.52 23.11 -3.37
CA GLN A 27 -12.37 24.29 -3.60
C GLN A 27 -11.69 25.56 -3.06
N ALA A 28 -11.21 25.55 -1.81
CA ALA A 28 -10.53 26.70 -1.22
C ALA A 28 -9.25 27.11 -1.99
N LEU A 29 -8.51 26.13 -2.50
CA LEU A 29 -7.32 26.36 -3.33
C LEU A 29 -7.68 26.92 -4.73
N ASP A 30 -8.74 26.42 -5.37
CA ASP A 30 -9.27 26.97 -6.65
C ASP A 30 -9.76 28.42 -6.50
N GLU A 31 -10.37 28.74 -5.36
CA GLU A 31 -10.78 30.10 -4.99
C GLU A 31 -9.61 31.03 -4.59
N GLY A 32 -8.37 30.54 -4.63
CA GLY A 32 -7.15 31.33 -4.45
C GLY A 32 -6.55 31.27 -3.04
N SER A 33 -6.89 30.26 -2.22
CA SER A 33 -6.12 29.96 -1.01
C SER A 33 -4.65 29.72 -1.37
N THR A 34 -3.76 30.25 -0.53
CA THR A 34 -2.30 30.07 -0.64
C THR A 34 -1.74 29.33 0.56
N ASP A 35 -2.60 28.75 1.40
CA ASP A 35 -2.20 27.99 2.58
C ASP A 35 -1.66 26.61 2.15
N SER A 36 -0.41 26.32 2.50
CA SER A 36 0.19 25.01 2.25
C SER A 36 -0.48 23.90 3.07
N GLU A 37 -1.17 24.22 4.17
CA GLU A 37 -1.94 23.23 4.93
C GLU A 37 -3.19 22.75 4.20
N ASP A 38 -3.77 23.52 3.28
CA ASP A 38 -4.89 23.04 2.45
C ASP A 38 -4.40 21.94 1.50
N VAL A 39 -3.21 22.11 0.90
CA VAL A 39 -2.56 21.09 0.05
C VAL A 39 -2.14 19.87 0.88
N ASN A 40 -1.55 20.08 2.06
CA ASN A 40 -1.18 18.98 2.95
C ASN A 40 -2.41 18.20 3.42
N ALA A 41 -3.54 18.86 3.68
CA ALA A 41 -4.79 18.22 4.05
C ALA A 41 -5.38 17.39 2.89
N ALA A 42 -5.42 17.95 1.68
CA ALA A 42 -5.86 17.23 0.48
C ALA A 42 -5.01 15.97 0.22
N PHE A 43 -3.68 16.09 0.31
CA PHE A 43 -2.75 14.96 0.20
C PHE A 43 -3.01 13.90 1.28
N ARG A 44 -3.17 14.29 2.55
CA ARG A 44 -3.47 13.36 3.66
C ARG A 44 -4.80 12.62 3.45
N ALA A 45 -5.81 13.26 2.88
CA ALA A 45 -7.10 12.63 2.62
C ALA A 45 -6.97 11.50 1.59
N ILE A 46 -6.37 11.76 0.42
CA ILE A 46 -6.13 10.74 -0.61
C ILE A 46 -5.21 9.62 -0.09
N HIS A 47 -4.14 9.96 0.64
CA HIS A 47 -3.21 8.98 1.20
C HIS A 47 -3.91 8.00 2.18
N SER A 48 -4.78 8.51 3.05
CA SER A 48 -5.60 7.68 3.96
C SER A 48 -6.58 6.79 3.21
N ILE A 49 -7.27 7.32 2.18
CA ILE A 49 -8.18 6.55 1.33
C ILE A 49 -7.41 5.42 0.62
N LYS A 50 -6.25 5.70 0.04
CA LYS A 50 -5.36 4.70 -0.58
C LYS A 50 -4.95 3.60 0.42
N GLY A 51 -4.53 3.99 1.62
CA GLY A 51 -4.11 3.05 2.67
C GLY A 51 -5.22 2.10 3.10
N GLY A 52 -6.41 2.63 3.40
CA GLY A 52 -7.58 1.82 3.74
C GLY A 52 -8.06 0.95 2.57
N ALA A 53 -8.08 1.49 1.35
CA ALA A 53 -8.44 0.76 0.14
C ALA A 53 -7.51 -0.46 -0.10
N GLY A 54 -6.22 -0.32 0.21
CA GLY A 54 -5.26 -1.43 0.17
C GLY A 54 -5.61 -2.56 1.14
N ALA A 55 -5.99 -2.22 2.37
CA ALA A 55 -6.36 -3.20 3.41
C ALA A 55 -7.59 -4.06 3.06
N PHE A 56 -8.49 -3.56 2.21
CA PHE A 56 -9.67 -4.30 1.73
C PHE A 56 -9.55 -4.82 0.29
N GLY A 57 -8.39 -4.69 -0.36
CA GLY A 57 -8.16 -5.20 -1.72
C GLY A 57 -8.87 -4.41 -2.83
N CYS A 58 -9.23 -3.14 -2.59
CA CYS A 58 -9.92 -2.28 -3.56
C CYS A 58 -8.94 -1.77 -4.64
N THR A 59 -8.47 -2.65 -5.52
CA THR A 59 -7.34 -2.41 -6.45
C THR A 59 -7.49 -1.17 -7.32
N GLU A 60 -8.66 -0.96 -7.93
CA GLU A 60 -8.91 0.19 -8.83
C GLU A 60 -8.86 1.52 -8.06
N LEU A 61 -9.40 1.53 -6.84
CA LEU A 61 -9.35 2.69 -5.94
C LEU A 61 -7.91 2.98 -5.49
N VAL A 62 -7.13 1.96 -5.14
CA VAL A 62 -5.70 2.11 -4.83
C VAL A 62 -4.92 2.67 -6.02
N GLY A 63 -5.15 2.14 -7.23
CA GLY A 63 -4.50 2.59 -8.45
C GLY A 63 -4.79 4.06 -8.77
N PHE A 64 -6.07 4.46 -8.73
CA PHE A 64 -6.46 5.85 -8.98
C PHE A 64 -5.94 6.81 -7.89
N ALA A 65 -6.11 6.45 -6.61
CA ALA A 65 -5.66 7.26 -5.49
C ALA A 65 -4.14 7.48 -5.51
N HIS A 66 -3.34 6.48 -5.91
CA HIS A 66 -1.89 6.62 -6.06
C HIS A 66 -1.52 7.72 -7.08
N VAL A 67 -2.10 7.69 -8.29
CA VAL A 67 -1.80 8.69 -9.34
C VAL A 67 -2.24 10.09 -8.90
N PHE A 68 -3.36 10.20 -8.20
CA PHE A 68 -3.83 11.48 -7.65
C PHE A 68 -2.93 11.99 -6.50
N GLU A 69 -2.48 11.11 -5.61
CA GLU A 69 -1.53 11.42 -4.53
C GLU A 69 -0.21 11.98 -5.08
N ALA A 70 0.32 11.40 -6.16
CA ALA A 70 1.54 11.87 -6.81
C ALA A 70 1.37 13.28 -7.41
N ALA A 71 0.21 13.57 -8.02
CA ALA A 71 -0.09 14.91 -8.54
C ALA A 71 -0.22 15.96 -7.43
N LEU A 72 -0.83 15.62 -6.28
CA LEU A 72 -0.90 16.48 -5.10
C LEU A 72 0.48 16.68 -4.46
N ASP A 73 1.35 15.66 -4.46
CA ASP A 73 2.72 15.79 -3.98
C ASP A 73 3.55 16.78 -4.82
N HIS A 74 3.28 16.91 -6.12
CA HIS A 74 3.91 17.91 -6.96
C HIS A 74 3.53 19.35 -6.59
N LEU A 75 2.30 19.60 -6.12
CA LEU A 75 1.95 20.88 -5.50
C LEU A 75 2.66 21.06 -4.16
N ARG A 76 2.57 20.04 -3.29
CA ARG A 76 3.10 20.05 -1.92
C ARG A 76 4.61 20.28 -1.84
N SER A 77 5.35 19.72 -2.79
CA SER A 77 6.81 19.90 -2.94
C SER A 77 7.20 21.21 -3.64
N GLY A 78 6.24 22.02 -4.09
CA GLY A 78 6.49 23.25 -4.85
C GLY A 78 6.99 23.02 -6.29
N ARG A 79 6.94 21.78 -6.79
CA ARG A 79 7.27 21.43 -8.19
C ARG A 79 6.24 22.01 -9.17
N VAL A 80 4.99 22.14 -8.75
CA VAL A 80 3.92 22.88 -9.41
C VAL A 80 3.50 24.00 -8.48
N ALA A 81 3.51 25.24 -8.97
CA ALA A 81 2.99 26.37 -8.20
C ALA A 81 1.46 26.31 -8.14
N LEU A 82 0.85 26.75 -7.03
CA LEU A 82 -0.61 26.73 -6.87
C LEU A 82 -1.33 27.53 -7.97
N ALA A 83 -0.73 28.62 -8.45
CA ALA A 83 -1.28 29.41 -9.56
C ALA A 83 -1.27 28.69 -10.92
N ASP A 84 -0.48 27.63 -11.08
CA ASP A 84 -0.38 26.80 -12.29
C ASP A 84 -1.11 25.44 -12.11
N ALA A 85 -1.75 25.20 -10.96
CA ALA A 85 -2.35 23.92 -10.62
C ALA A 85 -3.74 23.73 -11.26
N PRO A 86 -4.06 22.55 -11.82
CA PRO A 86 -5.34 22.31 -12.48
C PRO A 86 -6.41 21.88 -11.45
N PHE A 87 -6.85 22.78 -10.57
CA PHE A 87 -7.81 22.42 -9.51
C PHE A 87 -9.15 21.87 -10.05
N THR A 88 -9.63 22.36 -11.21
CA THR A 88 -10.79 21.76 -11.90
C THR A 88 -10.57 20.28 -12.29
N LEU A 89 -9.34 19.87 -12.58
CA LEU A 89 -9.01 18.45 -12.77
C LEU A 89 -9.07 17.71 -11.43
N PHE A 90 -8.48 18.28 -10.37
CA PHE A 90 -8.47 17.64 -9.05
C PHE A 90 -9.88 17.47 -8.46
N LEU A 91 -10.80 18.42 -8.65
CA LEU A 91 -12.21 18.27 -8.27
C LEU A 91 -12.85 17.11 -9.05
N ARG A 92 -12.68 17.04 -10.39
CA ARG A 92 -13.15 15.90 -11.20
C ARG A 92 -12.51 14.56 -10.80
N CYS A 93 -11.31 14.58 -10.21
CA CYS A 93 -10.65 13.40 -9.65
C CYS A 93 -11.20 13.03 -8.27
N SER A 94 -11.62 14.01 -7.45
CA SER A 94 -12.36 13.76 -6.20
C SER A 94 -13.68 13.05 -6.49
N ASP A 95 -14.43 13.51 -7.50
CA ASP A 95 -15.65 12.83 -7.98
C ASP A 95 -15.36 11.37 -8.37
N ALA A 96 -14.28 11.14 -9.12
CA ALA A 96 -13.91 9.79 -9.56
C ALA A 96 -13.47 8.88 -8.40
N VAL A 97 -12.84 9.42 -7.35
CA VAL A 97 -12.55 8.66 -6.12
C VAL A 97 -13.85 8.33 -5.38
N ALA A 98 -14.82 9.25 -5.33
CA ALA A 98 -16.15 8.98 -4.76
C ALA A 98 -16.90 7.89 -5.54
N ASP A 99 -16.88 7.94 -6.88
CA ASP A 99 -17.44 6.89 -7.76
C ASP A 99 -16.80 5.52 -7.46
N LEU A 100 -15.46 5.46 -7.31
CA LEU A 100 -14.71 4.22 -7.02
C LEU A 100 -14.98 3.69 -5.60
N VAL A 101 -15.11 4.58 -4.61
CA VAL A 101 -15.51 4.24 -3.23
C VAL A 101 -16.93 3.65 -3.21
N ALA A 102 -17.87 4.26 -3.93
CA ALA A 102 -19.25 3.76 -4.03
C ALA A 102 -19.31 2.39 -4.72
N ALA A 103 -18.59 2.22 -5.84
CA ALA A 103 -18.53 0.93 -6.53
C ALA A 103 -17.93 -0.17 -5.64
N ALA A 104 -16.83 0.11 -4.94
CA ALA A 104 -16.21 -0.83 -3.99
C ALA A 104 -17.09 -1.14 -2.76
N ARG A 105 -17.96 -0.20 -2.35
CA ARG A 105 -18.94 -0.37 -1.26
C ARG A 105 -20.08 -1.30 -1.64
N ASN A 106 -20.54 -1.22 -2.90
CA ASN A 106 -21.66 -1.99 -3.42
C ASN A 106 -21.23 -3.32 -4.09
N ASP A 107 -19.93 -3.60 -4.13
CA ASP A 107 -19.30 -4.68 -4.91
C ASP A 107 -19.69 -4.63 -6.41
N GLU A 108 -19.77 -3.41 -6.95
CA GLU A 108 -20.08 -3.08 -8.35
C GLU A 108 -18.81 -2.92 -9.22
N VAL A 109 -18.99 -2.89 -10.55
CA VAL A 109 -17.88 -2.69 -11.49
C VAL A 109 -17.37 -1.25 -11.39
N ALA A 110 -16.09 -1.11 -11.04
CA ALA A 110 -15.41 0.18 -10.96
C ALA A 110 -15.48 0.98 -12.29
N PRO A 111 -15.89 2.26 -12.26
CA PRO A 111 -15.90 3.09 -13.46
C PRO A 111 -14.48 3.50 -13.87
N VAL A 112 -14.11 3.16 -15.11
CA VAL A 112 -12.77 3.46 -15.65
C VAL A 112 -12.70 4.92 -16.11
N ARG A 113 -11.71 5.67 -15.61
CA ARG A 113 -11.49 7.10 -15.92
C ARG A 113 -10.09 7.36 -16.49
N PRO A 114 -9.76 6.80 -17.67
CA PRO A 114 -8.42 6.89 -18.24
C PRO A 114 -8.07 8.32 -18.70
N ASP A 115 -9.09 9.15 -18.98
CA ASP A 115 -8.94 10.57 -19.28
C ASP A 115 -8.36 11.35 -18.09
N LEU A 116 -8.82 11.03 -16.88
CA LEU A 116 -8.35 11.65 -15.64
C LEU A 116 -6.96 11.16 -15.25
N LEU A 117 -6.71 9.85 -15.34
CA LEU A 117 -5.39 9.28 -15.05
C LEU A 117 -4.30 9.89 -15.94
N ALA A 118 -4.53 9.90 -17.26
CA ALA A 118 -3.60 10.51 -18.21
C ALA A 118 -3.41 12.02 -17.96
N ALA A 119 -4.46 12.74 -17.54
CA ALA A 119 -4.35 14.16 -17.22
C ALA A 119 -3.58 14.42 -15.90
N LEU A 120 -3.78 13.58 -14.87
CA LEU A 120 -3.03 13.64 -13.61
C LEU A 120 -1.54 13.35 -13.84
N GLU A 121 -1.20 12.36 -14.68
CA GLU A 121 0.18 12.04 -15.04
C GLU A 121 0.92 13.23 -15.67
N GLN A 122 0.24 14.13 -16.38
CA GLN A 122 0.86 15.34 -16.96
C GLN A 122 1.16 16.45 -15.93
N VAL A 123 0.57 16.38 -14.73
CA VAL A 123 0.87 17.34 -13.65
C VAL A 123 2.36 17.23 -13.30
N GLY A 124 3.06 18.36 -13.21
CA GLY A 124 4.50 18.39 -12.90
C GLY A 124 5.44 17.88 -14.00
N GLN A 125 4.93 17.51 -15.19
CA GLN A 125 5.76 17.30 -16.39
C GLN A 125 6.04 18.60 -17.14
N ALA A 126 5.12 19.57 -17.07
CA ALA A 126 5.34 20.89 -17.65
C ALA A 126 6.41 21.67 -16.86
N LYS A 127 7.49 22.03 -17.57
CA LYS A 127 8.58 22.91 -17.10
C LYS A 127 9.45 22.33 -15.97
N ALA A 128 10.26 21.33 -16.32
CA ALA A 128 11.51 21.03 -15.61
C ALA A 128 12.51 22.20 -15.70
N ALA A 129 12.31 23.23 -14.89
CA ALA A 129 13.41 24.09 -14.45
C ALA A 129 14.32 23.30 -13.49
N ALA A 130 15.61 23.64 -13.45
CA ALA A 130 16.64 22.83 -12.81
C ALA A 130 16.34 22.51 -11.32
N PRO A 131 16.72 21.30 -10.84
CA PRO A 131 16.40 20.88 -9.48
C PRO A 131 17.12 21.73 -8.43
N THR A 132 16.37 22.48 -7.64
CA THR A 132 16.80 22.88 -6.30
C THR A 132 16.81 21.64 -5.41
N ALA A 133 17.95 21.38 -4.76
CA ALA A 133 18.12 20.21 -3.91
C ALA A 133 17.07 20.17 -2.77
N PRO A 134 16.52 19.00 -2.42
CA PRO A 134 15.58 18.89 -1.30
C PRO A 134 16.26 19.33 0.01
N ALA A 135 15.70 20.33 0.68
CA ALA A 135 15.99 20.54 2.09
C ALA A 135 15.37 19.37 2.87
N ALA A 136 16.17 18.70 3.71
CA ALA A 136 15.65 17.66 4.59
C ALA A 136 14.56 18.27 5.49
N PRO A 137 13.37 17.64 5.63
CA PRO A 137 12.32 18.18 6.47
C PRO A 137 12.81 18.23 7.93
N PRO A 138 12.62 19.36 8.64
CA PRO A 138 12.86 19.38 10.08
C PRO A 138 11.88 18.40 10.75
N ALA A 139 12.39 17.61 11.71
CA ALA A 139 11.55 16.72 12.50
C ALA A 139 10.52 17.55 13.28
N ALA A 140 9.26 17.50 12.84
CA ALA A 140 8.16 18.18 13.53
C ALA A 140 7.89 17.50 14.89
N PRO A 141 7.68 18.27 15.97
CA PRO A 141 7.37 17.69 17.28
C PRO A 141 6.00 17.02 17.26
N ALA A 142 5.87 15.91 17.99
CA ALA A 142 4.61 15.21 18.16
C ALA A 142 3.57 16.12 18.83
N ALA A 143 2.51 16.47 18.09
CA ALA A 143 1.30 17.06 18.65
C ALA A 143 0.56 15.99 19.49
N PRO A 144 -0.15 16.36 20.57
CA PRO A 144 -0.66 15.41 21.54
C PRO A 144 -1.77 14.53 20.99
N ALA A 145 -1.80 13.27 21.40
CA ALA A 145 -2.90 12.37 21.13
C ALA A 145 -4.20 12.91 21.76
N SER A 146 -5.25 13.05 20.95
CA SER A 146 -6.62 13.23 21.41
C SER A 146 -7.23 11.87 21.76
N ASP A 147 -7.79 11.73 22.96
CA ASP A 147 -8.53 10.53 23.41
C ASP A 147 -9.85 10.35 22.64
N GLY A 148 -9.76 9.92 21.38
CA GLY A 148 -10.85 9.39 20.56
C GLY A 148 -10.67 7.89 20.32
N PRO A 149 -11.73 7.15 19.95
CA PRO A 149 -11.61 5.73 19.62
C PRO A 149 -10.64 5.53 18.43
N LEU A 150 -9.85 4.46 18.48
CA LEU A 150 -8.82 4.14 17.50
C LEU A 150 -9.43 3.92 16.10
N GLY A 151 -9.29 4.91 15.21
CA GLY A 151 -9.76 4.85 13.81
C GLY A 151 -8.96 3.88 12.93
N ILE A 152 -9.51 3.52 11.77
CA ILE A 152 -9.02 2.38 10.96
C ILE A 152 -7.62 2.64 10.38
N ALA A 153 -7.22 3.90 10.22
CA ALA A 153 -5.84 4.27 9.91
C ALA A 153 -4.78 3.65 10.86
N ALA A 154 -5.11 3.45 12.14
CA ALA A 154 -4.25 2.72 13.07
C ALA A 154 -4.29 1.20 12.85
N LEU A 155 -5.45 0.67 12.44
CA LEU A 155 -5.65 -0.76 12.21
C LEU A 155 -4.96 -1.27 10.94
N GLY A 156 -4.85 -0.43 9.89
CA GLY A 156 -4.04 -0.73 8.70
C GLY A 156 -2.56 -1.01 9.05
N ASN A 157 -2.01 -0.28 10.03
CA ASN A 157 -0.67 -0.57 10.58
C ASN A 157 -0.67 -1.72 11.60
N LEU A 158 -1.77 -1.95 12.33
CA LEU A 158 -1.82 -2.95 13.41
C LEU A 158 -2.08 -4.39 12.92
N LEU A 159 -2.83 -4.58 11.82
CA LEU A 159 -2.98 -5.92 11.21
C LEU A 159 -1.64 -6.47 10.69
N ALA A 160 -0.67 -5.60 10.37
CA ALA A 160 0.70 -5.97 10.02
C ALA A 160 1.57 -6.42 11.23
N MET A 161 1.08 -6.28 12.47
CA MET A 161 1.79 -6.67 13.70
C MET A 161 1.06 -7.76 14.52
N GLY A 162 0.01 -8.36 13.94
CA GLY A 162 -0.90 -9.29 14.62
C GLY A 162 -0.45 -10.75 14.75
N ASP A 163 0.83 -11.07 14.57
CA ASP A 163 1.35 -12.45 14.72
C ASP A 163 2.74 -12.50 15.37
N ALA A 164 2.87 -11.86 16.54
CA ALA A 164 4.10 -11.86 17.32
C ALA A 164 3.89 -12.00 18.84
N LYS A 165 3.82 -13.26 19.28
CA LYS A 165 4.43 -13.78 20.53
C LYS A 165 3.71 -13.55 21.88
N MET A 166 3.34 -14.67 22.50
CA MET A 166 3.38 -14.86 23.96
C MET A 166 4.45 -15.91 24.26
N GLY A 167 5.28 -15.75 25.30
CA GLY A 167 6.44 -16.64 25.53
C GLY A 167 6.65 -17.08 26.99
N ALA A 168 7.53 -18.09 27.16
CA ALA A 168 8.64 -18.26 28.12
C ALA A 168 8.47 -17.89 29.63
N PRO A 169 9.31 -18.36 30.59
CA PRO A 169 10.65 -19.01 30.51
C PRO A 169 10.66 -20.42 31.18
N ALA A 170 11.73 -21.09 31.64
CA ALA A 170 13.19 -20.86 31.82
C ALA A 170 13.94 -22.24 31.77
N ALA A 171 15.22 -22.48 32.10
CA ALA A 171 16.37 -21.71 32.62
C ALA A 171 17.72 -22.42 32.27
N ALA A 172 18.82 -21.65 32.31
CA ALA A 172 20.24 -22.05 32.50
C ALA A 172 20.97 -22.95 31.46
N ALA A 173 22.23 -22.56 31.19
CA ALA A 173 23.25 -23.21 30.34
C ALA A 173 24.28 -23.98 31.23
N PRO A 174 25.36 -24.65 30.72
CA PRO A 174 25.90 -24.61 29.36
C PRO A 174 26.49 -25.94 28.76
N ALA A 175 27.02 -25.79 27.54
CA ALA A 175 28.17 -26.52 26.95
C ALA A 175 27.99 -27.95 26.38
N ALA A 176 27.87 -27.97 25.05
CA ALA A 176 28.64 -28.78 24.09
C ALA A 176 28.57 -30.33 24.08
N ALA A 177 28.71 -30.84 22.86
CA ALA A 177 28.73 -32.24 22.40
C ALA A 177 27.37 -32.77 21.89
N ASN A 178 27.52 -33.46 20.76
CA ASN A 178 26.55 -34.11 19.89
C ASN A 178 25.66 -35.15 20.64
N ASP A 179 24.53 -35.52 20.02
CA ASP A 179 24.10 -36.91 19.79
C ASP A 179 22.56 -37.02 19.66
N GLY A 180 22.09 -37.40 18.47
CA GLY A 180 20.81 -38.09 18.24
C GLY A 180 19.51 -37.30 18.39
N TRP A 181 18.90 -36.96 17.27
CA TRP A 181 17.44 -37.10 17.07
C TRP A 181 17.21 -37.68 15.68
N ASP A 182 16.49 -38.80 15.63
CA ASP A 182 16.35 -39.64 14.43
C ASP A 182 15.56 -38.95 13.31
N ASP A 183 15.93 -39.30 12.08
CA ASP A 183 15.07 -39.16 10.91
C ASP A 183 13.82 -40.06 11.06
N ASP A 184 12.65 -39.49 11.33
CA ASP A 184 11.36 -39.90 10.72
C ASP A 184 10.18 -38.99 11.17
N GLU A 185 9.85 -38.00 10.35
CA GLU A 185 8.46 -37.54 10.20
C GLU A 185 8.08 -37.50 8.71
N PRO A 186 6.83 -37.89 8.36
CA PRO A 186 6.55 -38.36 7.00
C PRO A 186 6.45 -37.20 6.00
N VAL A 187 7.12 -37.38 4.86
CA VAL A 187 6.88 -36.58 3.66
C VAL A 187 5.43 -36.80 3.23
N VAL A 188 4.55 -35.82 3.52
CA VAL A 188 3.14 -35.89 3.12
C VAL A 188 3.06 -35.90 1.60
N ALA A 189 2.64 -37.03 1.03
CA ALA A 189 2.53 -37.18 -0.41
C ALA A 189 1.49 -36.20 -0.97
N GLY A 190 1.95 -35.22 -1.75
CA GLY A 190 1.10 -34.28 -2.46
C GLY A 190 0.17 -34.96 -3.48
N PRO A 191 -0.84 -34.25 -3.99
CA PRO A 191 -1.81 -34.79 -4.95
C PRO A 191 -1.13 -35.36 -6.21
N ALA A 192 -1.74 -36.39 -6.78
CA ALA A 192 -1.16 -37.14 -7.90
C ALA A 192 -0.86 -36.24 -9.11
N ARG A 193 0.43 -36.18 -9.50
CA ARG A 193 0.90 -35.49 -10.70
C ARG A 193 0.06 -35.89 -11.92
N ARG A 194 -0.54 -34.89 -12.58
CA ARG A 194 -0.95 -35.03 -13.98
C ARG A 194 0.32 -35.16 -14.84
N PRO A 195 0.33 -35.94 -15.93
CA PRO A 195 1.45 -35.94 -16.86
C PRO A 195 1.41 -34.63 -17.68
N GLY A 196 2.06 -33.61 -17.12
CA GLY A 196 2.23 -32.25 -17.65
C GLY A 196 3.68 -31.79 -17.48
N HIS A 197 3.99 -30.59 -17.97
CA HIS A 197 5.32 -30.02 -17.81
C HIS A 197 5.42 -29.35 -16.43
N ASP A 198 6.33 -29.80 -15.56
CA ASP A 198 6.62 -29.10 -14.29
C ASP A 198 6.95 -27.61 -14.57
N VAL A 199 6.02 -26.69 -14.29
CA VAL A 199 6.20 -25.26 -14.51
C VAL A 199 6.93 -24.66 -13.33
N ARG A 200 8.02 -23.92 -13.61
CA ARG A 200 8.73 -23.10 -12.63
C ARG A 200 8.47 -21.62 -12.91
N ILE A 201 7.64 -21.00 -12.08
CA ILE A 201 7.38 -19.55 -12.14
C ILE A 201 8.38 -18.85 -11.24
N LYS A 202 9.15 -17.89 -11.78
CA LYS A 202 10.04 -17.02 -10.99
C LYS A 202 9.42 -15.62 -10.89
N ILE A 203 8.95 -15.27 -9.70
CA ILE A 203 8.43 -13.94 -9.37
C ILE A 203 9.60 -13.11 -8.85
N THR A 204 9.94 -12.06 -9.59
CA THR A 204 11.01 -11.10 -9.23
C THR A 204 10.40 -9.70 -9.24
N PRO A 205 9.93 -9.20 -8.08
CA PRO A 205 9.38 -7.85 -7.98
C PRO A 205 10.44 -6.78 -8.23
N GLU A 206 9.99 -5.58 -8.59
CA GLU A 206 10.82 -4.37 -8.65
C GLU A 206 11.16 -3.91 -7.23
N ALA A 207 12.32 -3.27 -7.06
CA ALA A 207 12.78 -2.87 -5.72
C ALA A 207 11.81 -1.86 -5.06
N ASP A 208 11.17 -0.98 -5.82
CA ASP A 208 10.25 0.04 -5.30
C ASP A 208 8.83 -0.47 -4.97
N LEU A 209 8.57 -1.79 -5.09
CA LEU A 209 7.23 -2.37 -4.92
C LEU A 209 6.56 -1.98 -3.58
N PHE A 210 7.31 -2.02 -2.47
CA PHE A 210 6.80 -1.62 -1.16
C PHE A 210 6.55 -0.11 -1.07
N ARG A 211 7.38 0.73 -1.70
CA ARG A 211 7.15 2.19 -1.80
C ARG A 211 5.87 2.51 -2.57
N ARG A 212 5.48 1.65 -3.51
CA ARG A 212 4.22 1.71 -4.27
C ARG A 212 3.02 1.14 -3.53
N VAL A 213 3.20 0.66 -2.29
CA VAL A 213 2.19 0.02 -1.42
C VAL A 213 1.57 -1.22 -2.08
N ILE A 214 2.37 -2.00 -2.80
CA ILE A 214 1.95 -3.26 -3.43
C ILE A 214 2.56 -4.43 -2.66
N GLU A 215 1.73 -5.36 -2.17
CA GLU A 215 2.23 -6.57 -1.54
C GLU A 215 2.74 -7.60 -2.57
N PRO A 216 3.97 -8.12 -2.45
CA PRO A 216 4.51 -9.12 -3.37
C PRO A 216 3.76 -10.46 -3.29
N ARG A 217 3.03 -10.71 -2.20
CA ARG A 217 2.21 -11.91 -2.00
C ARG A 217 0.99 -11.97 -2.93
N VAL A 218 0.51 -10.83 -3.45
CA VAL A 218 -0.61 -10.78 -4.40
C VAL A 218 -0.30 -11.61 -5.66
N ALA A 219 0.94 -11.54 -6.15
CA ALA A 219 1.39 -12.33 -7.31
C ALA A 219 1.44 -13.85 -7.05
N ILE A 220 1.40 -14.30 -5.79
CA ILE A 220 1.26 -15.72 -5.41
C ILE A 220 -0.23 -16.05 -5.21
N GLY A 221 -1.01 -15.14 -4.63
CA GLY A 221 -2.44 -15.33 -4.37
C GLY A 221 -3.32 -15.44 -5.62
N ILE A 222 -2.84 -14.98 -6.79
CA ILE A 222 -3.51 -15.18 -8.09
C ILE A 222 -3.28 -16.58 -8.70
N LEU A 223 -2.36 -17.38 -8.16
CA LEU A 223 -2.09 -18.73 -8.66
C LEU A 223 -3.09 -19.72 -8.03
N PRO A 224 -3.61 -20.70 -8.79
CA PRO A 224 -4.51 -21.73 -8.24
C PRO A 224 -3.77 -22.55 -7.18
N ALA A 225 -4.21 -22.42 -5.93
CA ALA A 225 -3.51 -22.98 -4.76
C ALA A 225 -3.40 -24.51 -4.82
N GLU A 226 -4.38 -25.17 -5.42
CA GLU A 226 -4.43 -26.61 -5.68
C GLU A 226 -3.40 -27.12 -6.70
N GLU A 227 -2.77 -26.22 -7.48
CA GLU A 227 -1.70 -26.54 -8.42
C GLU A 227 -0.31 -26.14 -7.89
N ILE A 228 -0.22 -25.50 -6.71
CA ILE A 228 1.08 -25.13 -6.12
C ILE A 228 1.69 -26.35 -5.41
N VAL A 229 2.79 -26.87 -5.97
CA VAL A 229 3.59 -27.96 -5.37
C VAL A 229 4.52 -27.43 -4.27
N SER A 230 5.14 -26.27 -4.49
CA SER A 230 6.03 -25.65 -3.51
C SER A 230 6.26 -24.17 -3.81
N VAL A 231 6.42 -23.35 -2.77
CA VAL A 231 6.90 -21.97 -2.86
C VAL A 231 8.23 -21.86 -2.12
N ALA A 232 9.26 -21.34 -2.77
CA ALA A 232 10.56 -21.04 -2.17
C ALA A 232 10.85 -19.54 -2.24
N CYS A 233 11.27 -18.95 -1.12
CA CYS A 233 11.76 -17.57 -1.07
C CYS A 233 13.28 -17.53 -1.32
N ASP A 234 13.71 -16.77 -2.32
CA ASP A 234 15.10 -16.51 -2.66
C ASP A 234 15.55 -15.21 -1.97
N LEU A 235 16.39 -15.35 -0.95
CA LEU A 235 16.98 -14.27 -0.17
C LEU A 235 18.43 -13.96 -0.58
N SER A 236 18.95 -14.56 -1.66
CA SER A 236 20.35 -14.39 -2.09
C SER A 236 20.71 -12.96 -2.51
N HIS A 237 19.69 -12.13 -2.76
CA HIS A 237 19.82 -10.72 -3.13
C HIS A 237 19.58 -9.75 -1.97
N VAL A 238 19.27 -10.24 -0.75
CA VAL A 238 19.09 -9.38 0.42
C VAL A 238 20.46 -8.79 0.83
N PRO A 239 20.62 -7.46 0.87
CA PRO A 239 21.88 -6.84 1.25
C PRO A 239 22.18 -7.03 2.76
N PRO A 240 23.44 -6.91 3.20
CA PRO A 240 23.79 -6.86 4.61
C PRO A 240 22.99 -5.80 5.37
N LEU A 241 22.69 -6.06 6.65
CA LEU A 241 21.84 -5.21 7.50
C LEU A 241 22.29 -3.74 7.55
N GLU A 242 23.60 -3.49 7.47
CA GLU A 242 24.22 -2.14 7.43
C GLU A 242 23.83 -1.32 6.18
N THR A 243 23.35 -1.99 5.14
CA THR A 243 23.01 -1.44 3.81
C THR A 243 21.57 -1.78 3.38
N LEU A 244 20.77 -2.36 4.28
CA LEU A 244 19.41 -2.79 4.01
C LEU A 244 18.44 -1.60 4.06
N ASP A 245 17.96 -1.16 2.90
CA ASP A 245 16.77 -0.31 2.83
C ASP A 245 15.52 -1.19 3.00
N VAL A 246 14.82 -1.00 4.13
CA VAL A 246 13.56 -1.69 4.46
C VAL A 246 12.36 -1.22 3.63
N THR A 247 12.50 -0.11 2.91
CA THR A 247 11.48 0.39 1.96
C THR A 247 11.58 -0.25 0.58
N ASP A 248 12.66 -1.01 0.31
CA ASP A 248 12.86 -1.74 -0.94
C ASP A 248 12.48 -3.24 -0.81
N CYS A 249 11.92 -3.81 -1.88
CA CYS A 249 11.55 -5.21 -1.97
C CYS A 249 12.74 -6.07 -2.43
N HIS A 250 13.39 -6.74 -1.49
CA HIS A 250 14.53 -7.64 -1.76
C HIS A 250 14.13 -9.10 -1.95
N MET A 251 12.87 -9.47 -1.63
CA MET A 251 12.38 -10.84 -1.67
C MET A 251 12.00 -11.29 -3.09
N ARG A 252 12.37 -12.50 -3.46
CA ARG A 252 11.98 -13.14 -4.72
C ARG A 252 11.38 -14.50 -4.45
N PHE A 253 10.50 -14.97 -5.32
CA PHE A 253 9.78 -16.23 -5.11
C PHE A 253 9.93 -17.14 -6.32
N THR A 254 10.12 -18.43 -6.05
CA THR A 254 10.02 -19.49 -7.06
C THR A 254 8.85 -20.39 -6.68
N VAL A 255 7.88 -20.50 -7.58
CA VAL A 255 6.71 -21.37 -7.43
C VAL A 255 6.85 -22.54 -8.40
N MET A 256 6.62 -23.75 -7.90
CA MET A 256 6.58 -24.98 -8.70
C MET A 256 5.14 -25.46 -8.86
N MET A 257 4.74 -25.80 -10.08
CA MET A 257 3.40 -26.29 -10.45
C MET A 257 3.53 -27.51 -11.41
N PRO A 258 2.54 -28.40 -11.49
CA PRO A 258 2.57 -29.62 -12.34
C PRO A 258 2.18 -29.37 -13.81
#